data_AF-A0A969YZM0-F1
#
_entry.id   AF-A0A969YZM0-F1
#
_cell.length_a   1.000
_cell.length_b   1.000
_cell.length_c   1.000
_cell.angle_alpha   90.00
_cell.angle_beta   90.00
_cell.angle_gamma   90.00
#
_symmetry.space_group_name_H-M   'P 1'
#
loop_
_entity.id
_entity.type
_entity.pdbx_description
1 polymer ?
#
loop_
_entity_poly.entity_id
_entity_poly.type
_entity_poly.pdbx_seq_one_letter_code
_entity_poly.pdbx_strand_id
1 'polypeptide(L)'
;MDFTYNVELITAALDYAELNMVKYEGIEKVVIFEVAIKLDETDEHTKMLKEFKKGLDLFFNLKNLSPKLVDLTVEEKEGIGFIRFYRDIHTVDIAELDMFINFSNYYLNSSLIKDDYPNYSILNNSYLKKNILEQAIKTPESDYLVYRHKGKVVVYNS
;
A
#
# COMPACT_ATOMS: atom_id res chain seq x y z
N MET A 1 13.02 14.54 -4.40
CA MET A 1 11.59 14.24 -4.60
C MET A 1 10.82 14.97 -3.51
N ASP A 2 9.77 15.69 -3.87
CA ASP A 2 9.06 16.63 -3.00
C ASP A 2 8.17 15.89 -2.00
N PHE A 3 8.07 16.39 -0.78
CA PHE A 3 7.33 15.76 0.33
C PHE A 3 5.83 15.64 0.02
N THR A 4 5.34 16.54 -0.85
CA THR A 4 4.01 16.51 -1.48
C THR A 4 3.70 15.19 -2.17
N TYR A 5 4.69 14.60 -2.87
CA TYR A 5 4.52 13.34 -3.62
C TYR A 5 4.28 12.15 -2.69
N ASN A 6 4.95 12.10 -1.54
CA ASN A 6 4.79 11.04 -0.56
C ASN A 6 3.37 11.03 0.00
N VAL A 7 2.80 12.22 0.24
CA VAL A 7 1.42 12.34 0.72
C VAL A 7 0.42 12.03 -0.39
N GLU A 8 0.70 12.39 -1.64
CA GLU A 8 -0.12 11.96 -2.77
C GLU A 8 -0.18 10.44 -2.88
N LEU A 9 0.95 9.73 -2.75
CA LEU A 9 1.00 8.27 -2.77
C LEU A 9 0.22 7.65 -1.60
N ILE A 10 0.47 8.10 -0.37
CA ILE A 10 -0.21 7.61 0.84
C ILE A 10 -1.72 7.88 0.75
N THR A 11 -2.11 9.02 0.18
CA THR A 11 -3.53 9.39 0.07
C THR A 11 -4.22 8.74 -1.12
N ALA A 12 -3.53 8.48 -2.24
CA ALA A 12 -4.06 7.72 -3.36
C ALA A 12 -4.26 6.25 -2.98
N ALA A 13 -3.39 5.71 -2.13
CA ALA A 13 -3.58 4.40 -1.55
C ALA A 13 -4.89 4.26 -0.75
N LEU A 14 -5.50 5.38 -0.32
CA LEU A 14 -6.81 5.35 0.33
C LEU A 14 -7.96 5.08 -0.64
N ASP A 15 -7.76 5.27 -1.94
CA ASP A 15 -8.80 5.07 -2.95
C ASP A 15 -9.09 3.57 -3.18
N TYR A 16 -8.13 2.69 -2.84
CA TYR A 16 -8.26 1.24 -3.00
C TYR A 16 -8.90 0.60 -1.76
N ALA A 17 -9.97 -0.16 -1.97
CA ALA A 17 -10.69 -0.87 -0.89
C ALA A 17 -9.99 -2.18 -0.50
N GLU A 18 -9.10 -2.66 -1.36
CA GLU A 18 -8.26 -3.83 -1.18
C GLU A 18 -7.15 -3.60 -0.16
N LEU A 19 -6.71 -2.34 0.03
CA LEU A 19 -5.68 -2.02 1.00
C LEU A 19 -6.27 -1.95 2.41
N ASN A 20 -5.77 -2.85 3.26
CA ASN A 20 -6.10 -2.87 4.68
C ASN A 20 -5.26 -1.86 5.45
N MET A 21 -4.03 -1.65 5.01
CA MET A 21 -3.08 -0.75 5.65
C MET A 21 -2.10 -0.13 4.65
N VAL A 22 -1.75 1.12 4.91
CA VAL A 22 -0.64 1.85 4.32
C VAL A 22 0.18 2.43 5.47
N LYS A 23 1.43 2.01 5.61
CA LYS A 23 2.35 2.53 6.64
C LYS A 23 3.51 3.25 5.97
N TYR A 24 3.88 4.41 6.50
CA TYR A 24 5.10 5.11 6.15
C TYR A 24 5.99 5.21 7.39
N GLU A 25 7.23 4.77 7.24
CA GLU A 25 8.27 4.78 8.27
C GLU A 25 9.20 5.98 7.99
N GLY A 26 9.09 7.01 8.83
CA GLY A 26 9.64 8.33 8.55
C GLY A 26 11.16 8.39 8.63
N ILE A 27 11.77 7.58 9.49
CA ILE A 27 13.22 7.49 9.65
C ILE A 27 13.84 6.71 8.47
N GLU A 28 13.31 5.52 8.20
CA GLU A 28 13.83 4.62 7.16
C GLU A 28 13.42 5.03 5.74
N LYS A 29 12.47 5.97 5.61
CA LYS A 29 11.91 6.44 4.33
C LYS A 29 11.30 5.28 3.53
N VAL A 30 10.59 4.40 4.22
CA VAL A 30 9.93 3.22 3.64
C VAL A 30 8.42 3.41 3.66
N VAL A 31 7.75 2.99 2.59
CA VAL A 31 6.29 2.81 2.55
C VAL A 31 5.96 1.33 2.43
N ILE A 32 4.91 0.93 3.12
CA ILE A 32 4.43 -0.44 3.21
C ILE A 32 2.95 -0.43 2.82
N PHE A 33 2.62 -1.14 1.75
CA PHE A 33 1.24 -1.40 1.34
C PHE A 33 0.86 -2.81 1.74
N GLU A 34 -0.31 -2.99 2.33
CA GLU A 34 -0.76 -4.28 2.81
C GLU A 34 -2.17 -4.61 2.31
N VAL A 35 -2.30 -5.83 1.80
CA VAL A 35 -3.58 -6.50 1.56
C VAL A 35 -3.69 -7.70 2.47
N ALA A 36 -4.88 -7.91 3.03
CA ALA A 36 -5.21 -9.07 3.82
C ALA A 36 -5.96 -10.09 2.96
N ILE A 37 -5.60 -11.35 3.12
CA ILE A 37 -6.25 -12.48 2.46
C ILE A 37 -6.66 -13.53 3.49
N LYS A 38 -7.78 -14.18 3.24
CA LYS A 38 -8.06 -15.46 3.86
C LYS A 38 -7.10 -16.48 3.26
N LEU A 39 -6.26 -17.09 4.09
CA LEU A 39 -5.40 -18.16 3.61
C LEU A 39 -6.29 -19.38 3.32
N ASP A 40 -6.21 -19.86 2.10
CA ASP A 40 -6.76 -21.13 1.68
C ASP A 40 -5.62 -22.10 1.35
N GLU A 41 -5.95 -23.34 1.02
CA GLU A 41 -4.95 -24.36 0.66
C GLU A 41 -4.31 -24.11 -0.71
N THR A 42 -4.68 -23.03 -1.42
CA THR A 42 -4.15 -22.74 -2.75
C THR A 42 -2.90 -21.87 -2.68
N ASP A 43 -1.87 -22.23 -3.45
CA ASP A 43 -0.63 -21.46 -3.60
C ASP A 43 -0.81 -20.20 -4.49
N GLU A 44 -2.03 -19.68 -4.63
CA GLU A 44 -2.32 -18.52 -5.49
C GLU A 44 -1.57 -17.27 -5.04
N HIS A 45 -1.40 -17.08 -3.73
CA HIS A 45 -0.61 -15.98 -3.16
C HIS A 45 0.87 -16.09 -3.57
N THR A 46 1.45 -17.29 -3.48
CA THR A 46 2.83 -17.55 -3.93
C THR A 46 2.99 -17.28 -5.42
N LYS A 47 2.01 -17.68 -6.24
CA LYS A 47 2.00 -17.40 -7.68
C LYS A 47 1.89 -15.90 -7.97
N MET A 48 0.99 -15.19 -7.28
CA MET A 48 0.82 -13.75 -7.39
C MET A 48 2.15 -13.04 -7.12
N LEU A 49 2.81 -13.35 -6.00
CA LEU A 49 4.09 -12.75 -5.63
C LEU A 49 5.17 -12.96 -6.68
N LYS A 50 5.27 -14.17 -7.24
CA LYS A 50 6.26 -14.49 -8.27
C LYS A 50 6.02 -13.68 -9.53
N GLU A 51 4.79 -13.59 -10.00
CA GLU A 51 4.47 -12.86 -11.23
C GLU A 51 4.52 -11.35 -11.01
N PHE A 52 4.15 -10.86 -9.82
CA PHE A 52 4.27 -9.46 -9.46
C PHE A 52 5.75 -9.02 -9.41
N LYS A 53 6.64 -9.82 -8.82
CA LYS A 53 8.10 -9.53 -8.83
C LYS A 53 8.65 -9.41 -10.26
N LYS A 54 8.28 -10.33 -11.17
CA LYS A 54 8.67 -10.23 -12.58
C LYS A 54 8.11 -8.98 -13.26
N GLY A 55 6.86 -8.62 -12.94
CA GLY A 55 6.24 -7.39 -13.42
C GLY A 55 7.00 -6.15 -12.98
N LEU A 56 7.40 -6.09 -11.71
CA LEU A 56 8.22 -5.00 -11.15
C LEU A 56 9.58 -4.93 -11.83
N ASP A 57 10.28 -6.06 -11.99
CA ASP A 57 11.58 -6.09 -12.67
C ASP A 57 11.47 -5.52 -14.10
N LEU A 58 10.44 -5.92 -14.84
CA LEU A 58 10.19 -5.38 -16.18
C LEU A 58 9.86 -3.88 -16.13
N PHE A 59 9.01 -3.45 -15.19
CA PHE A 59 8.65 -2.04 -15.01
C PHE A 59 9.89 -1.18 -14.74
N PHE A 60 10.75 -1.60 -13.81
CA PHE A 60 11.98 -0.89 -13.47
C PHE A 60 12.94 -0.81 -14.65
N ASN A 61 13.11 -1.92 -15.38
CA ASN A 61 13.95 -1.95 -16.58
C ASN A 61 13.43 -0.99 -17.66
N LEU A 62 12.12 -0.94 -17.90
CA LEU A 62 11.52 -0.04 -18.90
C LEU A 62 11.61 1.43 -18.49
N LYS A 63 11.55 1.71 -17.18
CA LYS A 63 11.64 3.07 -16.62
C LYS A 63 13.06 3.51 -16.30
N ASN A 64 14.06 2.63 -16.51
CA ASN A 64 15.44 2.86 -16.10
C ASN A 64 15.57 3.26 -14.61
N LEU A 65 14.77 2.59 -13.76
CA LEU A 65 14.77 2.80 -12.32
C LEU A 65 15.67 1.77 -11.64
N SER A 66 16.29 2.18 -10.53
CA SER A 66 17.05 1.28 -9.66
C SER A 66 16.67 1.58 -8.21
N PRO A 67 15.54 1.01 -7.77
CA PRO A 67 15.06 1.24 -6.41
C PRO A 67 16.03 0.70 -5.37
N LYS A 68 16.01 1.29 -4.17
CA LYS A 68 16.88 0.86 -3.07
C LYS A 68 16.26 -0.28 -2.26
N LEU A 69 14.94 -0.30 -2.15
CA LEU A 69 14.21 -1.30 -1.40
C LEU A 69 12.99 -1.75 -2.19
N VAL A 70 12.93 -3.03 -2.54
CA VAL A 70 11.74 -3.69 -3.10
C VAL A 70 11.64 -5.02 -2.41
N ASP A 71 10.66 -5.17 -1.52
CA ASP A 71 10.43 -6.45 -0.86
C ASP A 71 8.94 -6.77 -0.77
N LEU A 72 8.65 -8.07 -0.78
CA LEU A 72 7.31 -8.62 -0.70
C LEU A 72 7.33 -9.78 0.27
N THR A 73 6.58 -9.63 1.35
CA THR A 73 6.48 -10.65 2.39
C THR A 73 5.03 -11.08 2.57
N VAL A 74 4.86 -12.27 3.14
CA VAL A 74 3.57 -12.76 3.61
C VAL A 74 3.74 -13.12 5.07
N GLU A 75 2.91 -12.52 5.92
CA GLU A 75 2.82 -12.88 7.32
C GLU A 75 1.49 -13.58 7.57
N GLU A 76 1.52 -14.73 8.24
CA GLU A 76 0.31 -15.42 8.65
C GLU A 76 0.00 -15.11 10.12
N LYS A 77 -1.25 -14.76 10.39
CA LYS A 77 -1.76 -14.62 11.75
C LYS A 77 -3.22 -15.06 11.81
N GLU A 78 -3.51 -16.04 12.68
CA GLU A 78 -4.87 -16.52 12.95
C GLU A 78 -5.64 -16.95 11.68
N GLY A 79 -4.95 -17.56 10.70
CA GLY A 79 -5.54 -18.00 9.44
C GLY A 79 -5.76 -16.88 8.41
N ILE A 80 -5.27 -15.68 8.69
CA ILE A 80 -5.25 -14.54 7.77
C ILE A 80 -3.82 -14.32 7.31
N GLY A 81 -3.64 -14.17 6.01
CA GLY A 81 -2.37 -13.80 5.38
C GLY A 81 -2.33 -12.30 5.13
N PHE A 82 -1.22 -11.67 5.47
CA PHE A 82 -0.96 -10.26 5.23
C PHE A 82 0.16 -10.16 4.22
N ILE A 83 -0.18 -9.79 2.99
CA ILE A 83 0.80 -9.58 1.93
C ILE A 83 1.25 -8.12 2.01
N ARG A 84 2.53 -7.93 2.29
CA ARG A 84 3.13 -6.60 2.45
C ARG A 84 4.09 -6.31 1.31
N PHE A 85 3.93 -5.15 0.70
CA PHE A 85 4.81 -4.62 -0.31
C PHE A 85 5.60 -3.43 0.26
N TYR A 86 6.91 -3.61 0.43
CA TYR A 86 7.84 -2.63 0.96
C TYR A 86 8.55 -1.91 -0.16
N ARG A 87 8.54 -0.57 -0.11
CA ARG A 87 9.23 0.27 -1.09
C ARG A 87 9.93 1.45 -0.43
N ASP A 88 11.10 1.82 -0.95
CA ASP A 88 11.67 3.11 -0.63
C ASP A 88 10.81 4.23 -1.23
N ILE A 89 10.45 5.20 -0.39
CA ILE A 89 9.53 6.28 -0.78
C ILE A 89 10.08 7.17 -1.90
N HIS A 90 11.39 7.16 -2.12
CA HIS A 90 12.07 8.04 -3.07
C HIS A 90 11.99 7.56 -4.52
N THR A 91 11.64 6.30 -4.76
CA THR A 91 11.56 5.74 -6.11
C THR A 91 10.25 5.05 -6.40
N VAL A 92 9.40 4.87 -5.39
CA VAL A 92 8.08 4.26 -5.56
C VAL A 92 7.19 5.12 -6.46
N ASP A 93 6.56 4.48 -7.44
CA ASP A 93 5.58 5.09 -8.35
C ASP A 93 4.16 4.60 -8.01
N ILE A 94 3.15 5.45 -8.19
CA ILE A 94 1.75 5.06 -8.07
C ILE A 94 1.38 3.93 -9.04
N ALA A 95 2.05 3.86 -10.20
CA ALA A 95 1.87 2.76 -11.14
C ALA A 95 2.30 1.39 -10.56
N GLU A 96 3.28 1.37 -9.63
CA GLU A 96 3.64 0.15 -8.92
C GLU A 96 2.54 -0.28 -7.96
N LEU A 97 1.91 0.68 -7.28
CA LEU A 97 0.77 0.43 -6.40
C LEU A 97 -0.42 -0.10 -7.21
N ASP A 98 -0.77 0.54 -8.33
CA ASP A 98 -1.80 0.06 -9.24
C ASP A 98 -1.52 -1.38 -9.69
N MET A 99 -0.27 -1.70 -10.02
CA MET A 99 0.11 -3.05 -10.39
C MET A 99 -0.08 -4.02 -9.22
N PHE A 100 0.33 -3.64 -8.00
CA PHE A 100 0.14 -4.47 -6.82
C PHE A 100 -1.34 -4.80 -6.58
N ILE A 101 -2.22 -3.79 -6.67
CA ILE A 101 -3.67 -3.98 -6.49
C ILE A 101 -4.26 -4.83 -7.62
N ASN A 102 -3.87 -4.59 -8.87
CA ASN A 102 -4.37 -5.35 -10.01
C ASN A 102 -3.96 -6.83 -9.94
N PHE A 103 -2.71 -7.12 -9.54
CA PHE A 103 -2.27 -8.50 -9.32
C PHE A 103 -3.01 -9.15 -8.15
N SER A 104 -3.18 -8.42 -7.05
CA SER A 104 -3.93 -8.90 -5.89
C SER A 104 -5.38 -9.26 -6.28
N ASN A 105 -6.06 -8.38 -7.02
CA ASN A 105 -7.40 -8.66 -7.52
C ASN A 105 -7.41 -9.81 -8.53
N TYR A 106 -6.47 -9.88 -9.47
CA TYR A 106 -6.48 -10.93 -10.49
C TYR A 106 -6.28 -12.32 -9.90
N TYR A 107 -5.32 -12.46 -8.98
CA TYR A 107 -4.96 -13.76 -8.40
C TYR A 107 -5.76 -14.12 -7.15
N LEU A 108 -6.20 -13.14 -6.36
CA LEU A 108 -6.68 -13.38 -4.99
C LEU A 108 -8.09 -12.81 -4.75
N ASN A 109 -8.84 -12.44 -5.79
CA ASN A 109 -10.13 -11.74 -5.64
C ASN A 109 -11.07 -12.37 -4.61
N SER A 110 -11.19 -13.70 -4.65
CA SER A 110 -12.08 -14.49 -3.78
C SER A 110 -11.60 -14.59 -2.34
N SER A 111 -10.30 -14.39 -2.12
CA SER A 111 -9.64 -14.56 -0.83
C SER A 111 -9.27 -13.21 -0.20
N LEU A 112 -9.29 -12.12 -0.96
CA LEU A 112 -9.10 -10.75 -0.47
C LEU A 112 -10.15 -10.40 0.60
N ILE A 113 -9.66 -9.96 1.77
CA ILE A 113 -10.47 -9.41 2.86
C ILE A 113 -10.52 -7.89 2.67
N LYS A 114 -11.57 -7.45 1.99
CA LYS A 114 -11.80 -6.04 1.64
C LYS A 114 -13.01 -5.49 2.39
N ASP A 115 -13.04 -4.17 2.53
CA ASP A 115 -14.15 -3.51 3.21
C ASP A 115 -15.42 -3.55 2.33
N ASP A 116 -16.53 -4.08 2.86
CA ASP A 116 -17.81 -4.20 2.14
C ASP A 116 -18.53 -2.85 2.01
N TYR A 117 -18.08 -1.83 2.75
CA TYR A 117 -18.63 -0.48 2.57
C TYR A 117 -18.24 0.00 1.17
N PRO A 118 -19.23 0.30 0.30
CA PRO A 118 -18.94 0.92 -0.97
C PRO A 118 -18.15 2.21 -0.70
N ASN A 119 -17.28 2.61 -1.63
CA ASN A 119 -16.35 3.76 -1.58
C ASN A 119 -17.04 5.13 -1.27
N TYR A 120 -17.78 5.23 -0.16
CA TYR A 120 -18.71 6.30 0.18
C TYR A 120 -18.03 7.45 0.91
N SER A 121 -16.73 7.38 1.19
CA SER A 121 -16.07 8.37 2.05
C SER A 121 -14.78 8.99 1.50
N ILE A 122 -14.37 8.65 0.27
CA ILE A 122 -13.07 9.13 -0.26
C ILE A 122 -13.21 10.24 -1.31
N LEU A 123 -14.42 10.44 -1.84
CA LEU A 123 -14.67 11.39 -2.93
C LEU A 123 -14.29 12.86 -2.65
N ASN A 124 -13.95 13.29 -1.43
CA ASN A 124 -13.42 14.65 -1.25
C ASN A 124 -12.82 14.98 0.13
N ASN A 125 -12.04 14.11 0.77
CA ASN A 125 -11.43 14.49 2.04
C ASN A 125 -10.12 15.27 1.84
N SER A 126 -10.21 16.38 1.09
CA SER A 126 -9.15 17.38 0.95
C SER A 126 -8.60 17.84 2.31
N TYR A 127 -9.46 17.85 3.33
CA TYR A 127 -9.09 18.07 4.73
C TYR A 127 -8.18 16.98 5.29
N LEU A 128 -8.43 15.71 4.99
CA LEU A 128 -7.60 14.60 5.46
C LEU A 128 -6.25 14.59 4.75
N LYS A 129 -6.25 14.83 3.42
CA LYS A 129 -5.01 15.04 2.65
C LYS A 129 -4.21 16.21 3.20
N LYS A 130 -4.87 17.35 3.43
CA LYS A 130 -4.26 18.56 4.00
C LYS A 130 -3.72 18.33 5.41
N ASN A 131 -4.45 17.60 6.27
CA ASN A 131 -3.98 17.30 7.62
C ASN A 131 -2.77 16.37 7.62
N ILE A 132 -2.75 15.34 6.76
CA ILE A 132 -1.57 14.48 6.60
C ILE A 132 -0.39 15.33 6.09
N LEU A 133 -0.59 16.16 5.06
CA LEU A 133 0.41 17.09 4.53
C LEU A 133 0.96 18.02 5.62
N GLU A 134 0.09 18.69 6.37
CA GLU A 134 0.50 19.63 7.42
C GLU A 134 1.26 18.96 8.56
N GLN A 135 0.85 17.76 8.97
CA GLN A 135 1.55 17.01 10.00
C GLN A 135 2.90 16.52 9.51
N ALA A 136 2.94 15.96 8.31
CA ALA A 136 4.13 15.37 7.76
C ALA A 136 5.18 16.44 7.40
N ILE A 137 4.77 17.67 7.03
CA ILE A 137 5.68 18.83 6.95
C ILE A 137 6.25 19.23 8.32
N LYS A 138 5.43 19.17 9.38
CA LYS A 138 5.87 19.55 10.75
C LYS A 138 6.77 18.51 11.38
N THR A 139 6.54 17.22 11.10
CA THR A 139 7.29 16.09 11.65
C THR A 139 7.69 15.12 10.54
N PRO A 140 8.73 15.46 9.73
CA PRO A 140 9.12 14.68 8.55
C PRO A 140 9.74 13.32 8.85
N GLU A 141 10.09 13.07 10.12
CA GLU A 141 10.61 11.79 10.63
C GLU A 141 9.54 10.94 11.32
N SER A 142 8.31 11.45 11.49
CA SER A 142 7.23 10.70 12.11
C SER A 142 6.79 9.51 11.27
N ASP A 143 6.33 8.48 11.97
CA ASP A 143 5.69 7.33 11.36
C ASP A 143 4.21 7.61 11.15
N TYR A 144 3.69 7.18 10.01
CA TYR A 144 2.28 7.33 9.67
C TYR A 144 1.70 5.95 9.40
N LEU A 145 0.60 5.63 10.06
CA LEU A 145 -0.17 4.42 9.80
C LEU A 145 -1.57 4.83 9.37
N VAL A 146 -1.96 4.40 8.18
CA VAL A 146 -3.29 4.65 7.63
C VAL A 146 -3.98 3.33 7.38
N TYR A 147 -5.20 3.19 7.91
CA TYR A 147 -5.97 1.96 7.77
C TYR A 147 -7.47 2.25 7.73
N ARG A 148 -8.25 1.27 7.27
CA ARG A 148 -9.71 1.36 7.23
C ARG A 148 -10.33 0.71 8.47
N HIS A 149 -11.27 1.41 9.10
CA HIS A 149 -12.08 0.88 10.19
C HIS A 149 -13.55 1.24 9.99
N LYS A 150 -14.37 0.23 9.65
CA LYS A 150 -15.82 0.38 9.45
C LYS A 150 -16.16 1.47 8.41
N GLY A 151 -15.54 1.41 7.23
CA GLY A 151 -15.77 2.38 6.14
C GLY A 151 -15.13 3.77 6.36
N LYS A 152 -14.36 3.96 7.44
CA LYS A 152 -13.64 5.21 7.72
C LYS A 152 -12.14 5.01 7.58
N VAL A 153 -11.46 5.99 6.98
CA VAL A 153 -10.00 6.09 7.01
C VAL A 153 -9.57 6.64 8.36
N VAL A 154 -8.65 5.94 9.03
CA VAL A 154 -8.02 6.34 10.28
C VAL A 154 -6.54 6.54 10.05
N VAL A 155 -6.00 7.66 10.54
CA VAL A 155 -4.57 7.99 10.48
C VAL A 155 -4.03 8.04 11.90
N TYR A 156 -2.97 7.30 12.15
CA TYR A 156 -2.19 7.34 13.38
C TYR A 156 -0.80 7.90 13.08
N ASN A 157 -0.33 8.79 13.94
CA ASN A 157 0.97 9.46 13.85
C ASN A 157 1.70 9.24 15.18
N SER A 158 2.94 8.76 15.12
CA SER A 158 3.82 8.55 16.29
C SER A 158 5.22 9.10 16.08
#